data_AF-A0A7K4X3E8-F1
#
_entry.id   AF-A0A7K4X3E8-F1
#
_cell.length_a   1.000
_cell.length_b   1.000
_cell.length_c   1.000
_cell.angle_alpha   90.00
_cell.angle_beta   90.00
_cell.angle_gamma   90.00
#
_symmetry.space_group_name_H-M   'P 1'
#
loop_
_entity.id
_entity.type
_entity.pdbx_description
1 polymer ?
#
loop_
_entity_poly.entity_id
_entity_poly.type
_entity_poly.pdbx_seq_one_letter_code
_entity_poly.pdbx_strand_id
1 'polypeptide(L)'
;ADAEAWERLWAQSQLVLHIEGQVLTCSLSAPCDLPAELVPCWQTMPSGPCHPLPGLQQPAGGQGPQEFGGLRPHPNLCVQQVWSGGQVRVMQCLRDREYCWALPGRPDDLLLLEHGENGSLCAVERGACTPLASFTSTGTGRPGLLEQDLQQDVAVGQCQQVSVSSQRAVGRDWAVFDVSLCPPQLWHPSNSTGIALWACPLHKYLRTHWALVWMGVLLGVACLLLLLLMKKEDMKGWLKSLRAGYGSRGE
;
A
#
# COMPACT_ATOMS: atom_id res chain seq x y z
N ALA A 1 1.46 -38.49 -7.80
CA ALA A 1 0.78 -38.04 -6.57
C ALA A 1 -0.64 -37.65 -6.95
N ASP A 2 -1.63 -37.95 -6.11
CA ASP A 2 -3.03 -37.67 -6.36
C ASP A 2 -3.33 -36.16 -6.20
N ALA A 3 -3.89 -35.53 -7.23
CA ALA A 3 -4.20 -34.10 -7.23
C ALA A 3 -5.30 -33.77 -6.20
N GLU A 4 -6.27 -34.67 -5.99
CA GLU A 4 -7.33 -34.47 -5.02
C GLU A 4 -6.80 -34.46 -3.58
N ALA A 5 -5.79 -35.30 -3.30
CA ALA A 5 -5.15 -35.34 -1.99
C ALA A 5 -4.46 -34.00 -1.65
N TRP A 6 -3.79 -33.38 -2.62
CA TRP A 6 -3.18 -32.06 -2.46
C TRP A 6 -4.23 -30.97 -2.26
N GLU A 7 -5.31 -30.95 -3.04
CA GLU A 7 -6.37 -29.94 -2.87
C GLU A 7 -7.04 -30.04 -1.49
N ARG A 8 -7.29 -31.25 -0.98
CA ARG A 8 -7.82 -31.46 0.38
C ARG A 8 -6.84 -30.98 1.46
N LEU A 9 -5.55 -31.24 1.26
CA LEU A 9 -4.50 -30.81 2.17
C LEU A 9 -4.44 -29.28 2.26
N TRP A 10 -4.48 -28.59 1.11
CA TRP A 10 -4.50 -27.12 1.05
C TRP A 10 -5.76 -26.53 1.65
N ALA A 11 -6.93 -27.13 1.39
CA ALA A 11 -8.20 -26.70 1.98
C ALA A 11 -8.22 -26.79 3.52
N GLN A 12 -7.37 -27.64 4.10
CA GLN A 12 -7.21 -27.80 5.55
C GLN A 12 -6.00 -27.05 6.12
N SER A 13 -5.18 -26.45 5.26
CA SER A 13 -4.04 -25.64 5.67
C SER A 13 -4.48 -24.21 6.00
N GLN A 14 -3.88 -23.63 7.04
CA GLN A 14 -4.20 -22.28 7.49
C GLN A 14 -2.91 -21.51 7.75
N LEU A 15 -2.84 -20.31 7.18
CA LEU A 15 -1.78 -19.36 7.42
C LEU A 15 -2.27 -18.31 8.41
N VAL A 16 -1.62 -18.20 9.56
CA VAL A 16 -2.03 -17.27 10.61
C VAL A 16 -0.90 -16.29 10.92
N LEU A 17 -1.21 -15.00 10.78
CA LEU A 17 -0.31 -13.91 11.13
C LEU A 17 -0.56 -13.44 12.56
N HIS A 18 0.51 -13.32 13.32
CA HIS A 18 0.49 -12.81 14.68
C HIS A 18 1.36 -11.56 14.77
N ILE A 19 0.94 -10.64 15.63
CA ILE A 19 1.68 -9.41 15.91
C ILE A 19 1.99 -9.40 17.38
N GLU A 20 3.28 -9.47 17.70
CA GLU A 20 3.78 -9.37 19.07
C GLU A 20 4.61 -8.08 19.17
N GLY A 21 3.99 -7.04 19.74
CA GLY A 21 4.59 -5.70 19.78
C GLY A 21 4.76 -5.10 18.39
N GLN A 22 6.01 -5.05 17.89
CA GLN A 22 6.38 -4.50 16.57
C GLN A 22 6.89 -5.58 15.61
N VAL A 23 6.77 -6.86 15.98
CA VAL A 23 7.27 -7.99 15.20
C VAL A 23 6.10 -8.72 14.56
N LEU A 24 6.21 -8.98 13.26
CA LEU A 24 5.30 -9.85 12.54
C LEU A 24 5.81 -11.29 12.58
N THR A 25 4.99 -12.19 13.14
CA THR A 25 5.25 -13.63 13.10
C THR A 25 4.17 -14.34 12.30
N CYS A 26 4.53 -15.49 11.73
CA CYS A 26 3.66 -16.26 10.87
C CYS A 26 3.71 -17.73 11.26
N SER A 27 2.55 -18.35 11.43
CA SER A 27 2.43 -19.79 11.64
C SER A 27 1.65 -20.42 10.50
N LEU A 28 2.13 -21.56 10.03
CA LEU A 28 1.44 -22.40 9.06
C LEU A 28 0.95 -23.65 9.78
N SER A 29 -0.37 -23.79 9.89
CA SER A 29 -1.00 -25.02 10.37
C SER A 29 -1.35 -25.87 9.16
N ALA A 30 -0.82 -27.09 9.10
CA ALA A 30 -1.13 -28.06 8.06
C ALA A 30 -1.16 -29.48 8.66
N PRO A 31 -1.93 -30.41 8.05
CA PRO A 31 -1.98 -31.81 8.49
C PRO A 31 -0.64 -32.56 8.42
N CYS A 32 0.30 -32.08 7.60
CA CYS A 32 1.65 -32.64 7.46
C CYS A 32 2.66 -31.54 7.09
N ASP A 33 3.94 -31.87 7.12
CA ASP A 33 5.02 -30.95 6.72
C ASP A 33 4.99 -30.73 5.20
N LEU A 34 4.91 -29.46 4.81
CA LEU A 34 4.78 -29.05 3.42
C LEU A 34 6.07 -28.38 2.96
N PRO A 35 6.71 -28.83 1.87
CA PRO A 35 7.80 -28.08 1.25
C PRO A 35 7.22 -26.85 0.54
N ALA A 36 7.02 -25.78 1.31
CA ALA A 36 6.49 -24.51 0.85
C ALA A 36 7.40 -23.35 1.26
N GLU A 37 7.30 -22.25 0.53
CA GLU A 37 7.99 -21.00 0.86
C GLU A 37 6.98 -19.97 1.37
N LEU A 38 7.35 -19.27 2.43
CA LEU A 38 6.62 -18.12 2.94
C LEU A 38 7.22 -16.86 2.32
N VAL A 39 6.37 -16.13 1.61
CA VAL A 39 6.74 -14.95 0.83
C VAL A 39 5.94 -13.75 1.34
N PRO A 40 6.54 -12.87 2.14
CA PRO A 40 5.94 -11.57 2.45
C PRO A 40 5.72 -10.78 1.17
N CYS A 41 4.56 -10.14 1.05
CA CYS A 41 4.20 -9.35 -0.12
C CYS A 41 3.43 -8.08 0.27
N TRP A 42 3.45 -7.11 -0.62
CA TRP A 42 2.78 -5.82 -0.46
C TRP A 42 1.57 -5.72 -1.38
N GLN A 43 0.39 -5.54 -0.79
CA GLN A 43 -0.88 -5.36 -1.49
C GLN A 43 -1.39 -3.93 -1.30
N THR A 44 -1.33 -3.12 -2.36
CA THR A 44 -1.82 -1.74 -2.32
C THR A 44 -3.35 -1.68 -2.26
N MET A 45 -4.02 -2.47 -3.10
CA MET A 45 -5.48 -2.51 -3.23
C MET A 45 -6.04 -3.89 -2.80
N PRO A 46 -7.17 -3.97 -2.06
CA PRO A 46 -7.66 -5.24 -1.50
C PRO A 46 -7.88 -6.37 -2.53
N SER A 47 -8.29 -6.02 -3.75
CA SER A 47 -8.48 -6.97 -4.86
C SER A 47 -7.35 -6.91 -5.89
N GLY A 48 -6.23 -6.26 -5.56
CA GLY A 48 -5.09 -6.09 -6.44
C GLY A 48 -4.04 -7.21 -6.28
N PRO A 49 -3.08 -7.30 -7.21
CA PRO A 49 -1.94 -8.20 -7.06
C PRO A 49 -1.11 -7.82 -5.84
N CYS A 50 -0.66 -8.83 -5.10
CA CYS A 50 0.31 -8.65 -4.02
C CYS A 50 1.71 -8.91 -4.55
N HIS A 51 2.62 -7.96 -4.34
CA HIS A 51 3.97 -8.02 -4.91
C HIS A 51 4.97 -8.50 -3.86
N PRO A 52 5.76 -9.55 -4.15
CA PRO A 52 6.67 -10.13 -3.16
C PRO A 52 7.74 -9.12 -2.73
N LEU A 53 8.06 -9.13 -1.44
CA LEU A 53 9.11 -8.30 -0.88
C LEU A 53 10.49 -8.95 -1.08
N PRO A 54 11.47 -8.21 -1.62
CA PRO A 54 12.79 -8.77 -1.91
C PRO A 54 13.53 -9.16 -0.64
N GLY A 55 14.23 -10.30 -0.67
CA GLY A 55 15.14 -10.72 0.40
C GLY A 55 14.49 -11.18 1.71
N LEU A 56 13.16 -11.32 1.76
CA LEU A 56 12.40 -11.74 2.95
C LEU A 56 11.72 -13.12 2.81
N GLN A 57 12.02 -13.85 1.74
CA GLN A 57 11.46 -15.18 1.50
C GLN A 57 12.16 -16.21 2.37
N GLN A 58 11.40 -17.13 2.96
CA GLN A 58 11.94 -18.18 3.82
C GLN A 58 11.17 -19.49 3.67
N PRO A 59 11.82 -20.66 3.83
CA PRO A 59 11.11 -21.93 3.83
C PRO A 59 10.12 -21.99 5.00
N ALA A 60 8.96 -22.60 4.77
CA ALA A 60 8.01 -22.91 5.83
C ALA A 60 8.62 -23.99 6.75
N GLY A 61 9.33 -23.57 7.79
CA GLY A 61 9.94 -24.46 8.78
C GLY A 61 9.00 -24.85 9.93
N GLY A 62 8.67 -26.14 10.04
CA GLY A 62 8.14 -26.79 11.25
C GLY A 62 6.81 -26.27 11.83
N GLN A 63 6.32 -26.96 12.86
CA GLN A 63 5.14 -26.54 13.63
C GLN A 63 5.54 -25.41 14.60
N GLY A 64 5.50 -24.16 14.14
CA GLY A 64 5.77 -23.00 15.01
C GLY A 64 5.67 -21.65 14.30
N PRO A 65 5.55 -20.55 15.06
CA PRO A 65 5.59 -19.21 14.52
C PRO A 65 7.02 -18.83 14.08
N GLN A 66 7.13 -18.28 12.88
CA GLN A 66 8.38 -17.84 12.27
C GLN A 66 8.37 -16.33 12.09
N GLU A 67 9.53 -15.70 12.27
CA GLU A 67 9.74 -14.27 12.07
C GLU A 67 10.38 -13.98 10.71
N PHE A 68 10.11 -12.80 10.15
CA PHE A 68 10.68 -12.35 8.87
C PHE A 68 11.76 -11.29 9.07
N GLY A 69 12.82 -11.62 9.82
CA GLY A 69 14.02 -10.78 9.91
C GLY A 69 13.79 -9.32 10.33
N GLY A 70 12.81 -9.06 11.22
CA GLY A 70 12.48 -7.70 11.67
C GLY A 70 11.46 -6.94 10.82
N LEU A 71 10.72 -7.64 9.95
CA LEU A 71 9.56 -7.08 9.24
C LEU A 71 8.54 -6.51 10.23
N ARG A 72 8.25 -5.22 10.08
CA ARG A 72 7.29 -4.49 10.91
C ARG A 72 5.88 -4.62 10.35
N PRO A 73 4.85 -4.77 11.22
CA PRO A 73 3.46 -4.78 10.79
C PRO A 73 3.05 -3.52 10.02
N HIS A 74 2.21 -3.68 9.01
CA HIS A 74 1.64 -2.61 8.20
C HIS A 74 0.35 -3.11 7.52
N PRO A 75 -0.70 -2.27 7.32
CA PRO A 75 -1.95 -2.71 6.71
C PRO A 75 -1.82 -3.31 5.30
N ASN A 76 -0.80 -2.95 4.53
CA ASN A 76 -0.59 -3.45 3.17
C ASN A 76 0.22 -4.75 3.12
N LEU A 77 0.66 -5.27 4.26
CA LEU A 77 1.43 -6.51 4.31
C LEU A 77 0.53 -7.73 4.31
N CYS A 78 0.93 -8.67 3.47
CA CYS A 78 0.40 -10.01 3.44
C CYS A 78 1.56 -11.01 3.44
N VAL A 79 1.26 -12.26 3.76
CA VAL A 79 2.18 -13.37 3.56
C VAL A 79 1.50 -14.37 2.65
N GLN A 80 2.23 -14.80 1.64
CA GLN A 80 1.82 -15.83 0.69
C GLN A 80 2.56 -17.12 1.00
N GLN A 81 1.84 -18.23 0.96
CA GLN A 81 2.44 -19.54 0.86
C GLN A 81 2.53 -19.94 -0.61
N VAL A 82 3.76 -20.18 -1.06
CA VAL A 82 4.08 -20.54 -2.43
C VAL A 82 4.56 -21.99 -2.47
N TRP A 83 4.01 -22.77 -3.39
CA TRP A 83 4.39 -24.16 -3.62
C TRP A 83 5.25 -24.28 -4.88
N SER A 84 5.95 -25.43 -5.01
CA SER A 84 6.72 -25.83 -6.19
C SER A 84 6.03 -25.41 -7.50
N GLY A 85 6.70 -24.54 -8.26
CA GLY A 85 6.17 -23.92 -9.48
C GLY A 85 5.66 -22.47 -9.33
N GLY A 86 5.84 -21.84 -8.17
CA GLY A 86 5.49 -20.43 -7.96
C GLY A 86 3.99 -20.19 -7.73
N GLN A 87 3.22 -21.27 -7.53
CA GLN A 87 1.77 -21.16 -7.34
C GLN A 87 1.46 -20.79 -5.89
N VAL A 88 0.78 -19.65 -5.71
CA VAL A 88 0.24 -19.23 -4.41
C VAL A 88 -0.93 -20.15 -4.05
N ARG A 89 -0.86 -20.78 -2.88
CA ARG A 89 -1.92 -21.68 -2.38
C ARG A 89 -2.75 -21.03 -1.28
N VAL A 90 -2.10 -20.32 -0.37
CA VAL A 90 -2.73 -19.61 0.75
C VAL A 90 -2.13 -18.22 0.85
N MET A 91 -2.95 -17.22 1.15
CA MET A 91 -2.50 -15.86 1.41
C MET A 91 -3.30 -15.27 2.57
N GLN A 92 -2.61 -14.61 3.50
CA GLN A 92 -3.23 -13.91 4.61
C GLN A 92 -2.71 -12.48 4.65
N CYS A 93 -3.62 -11.50 4.66
CA CYS A 93 -3.29 -10.08 4.77
C CYS A 93 -3.60 -9.55 6.17
N LEU A 94 -2.78 -8.62 6.67
CA LEU A 94 -3.06 -7.93 7.94
C LEU A 94 -4.29 -7.02 7.85
N ARG A 95 -4.62 -6.54 6.64
CA ARG A 95 -5.81 -5.73 6.34
C ARG A 95 -7.14 -6.45 6.57
N ASP A 96 -7.16 -7.77 6.51
CA ASP A 96 -8.42 -8.52 6.62
C ASP A 96 -8.80 -8.77 8.08
N ARG A 97 -7.95 -8.33 9.02
CA ARG A 97 -8.17 -8.52 10.45
C ARG A 97 -9.00 -7.37 11.03
N GLU A 98 -9.86 -7.72 11.99
CA GLU A 98 -10.88 -6.85 12.62
C GLU A 98 -10.35 -5.55 13.26
N TYR A 99 -9.02 -5.39 13.38
CA TYR A 99 -8.36 -4.28 14.07
C TYR A 99 -7.34 -3.52 13.20
N CYS A 100 -7.60 -3.36 11.91
CA CYS A 100 -6.72 -2.61 10.99
C CYS A 100 -6.30 -1.22 11.49
N TRP A 101 -7.16 -0.57 12.27
CA TRP A 101 -6.92 0.75 12.87
C TRP A 101 -5.84 0.74 13.97
N ALA A 102 -5.43 -0.44 14.46
CA ALA A 102 -4.36 -0.60 15.45
C ALA A 102 -2.97 -0.78 14.80
N LEU A 103 -2.91 -0.96 13.48
CA LEU A 103 -1.65 -1.11 12.76
C LEU A 103 -1.01 0.26 12.50
N PRO A 104 0.33 0.37 12.58
CA PRO A 104 1.04 1.56 12.12
C PRO A 104 0.95 1.65 10.58
N GLY A 105 0.82 2.87 10.07
CA GLY A 105 0.71 3.17 8.64
C GLY A 105 -0.72 3.27 8.11
N ARG A 106 -0.87 3.45 6.80
CA ARG A 106 -2.17 3.61 6.14
C ARG A 106 -2.30 2.73 4.88
N PRO A 107 -3.53 2.37 4.49
CA PRO A 107 -3.78 1.60 3.28
C PRO A 107 -3.25 2.26 1.99
N ASP A 108 -3.20 3.59 1.95
CA ASP A 108 -2.73 4.40 0.81
C ASP A 108 -1.22 4.66 0.81
N ASP A 109 -0.47 4.06 1.74
CA ASP A 109 0.98 4.25 1.81
C ASP A 109 1.68 3.58 0.61
N LEU A 110 2.61 4.33 0.03
CA LEU A 110 3.48 3.91 -1.05
C LEU A 110 4.67 3.14 -0.48
N LEU A 111 4.97 1.97 -1.06
CA LEU A 111 6.17 1.21 -0.72
C LEU A 111 7.36 1.78 -1.50
N LEU A 112 8.35 2.29 -0.77
CA LEU A 112 9.63 2.69 -1.32
C LEU A 112 10.71 1.67 -0.98
N LEU A 113 11.62 1.47 -1.92
CA LEU A 113 12.81 0.68 -1.74
C LEU A 113 14.04 1.59 -1.85
N GLU A 114 14.90 1.52 -0.83
CA GLU A 114 16.16 2.25 -0.74
C GLU A 114 17.32 1.30 -0.99
N HIS A 115 18.18 1.66 -1.95
CA HIS A 115 19.44 0.96 -2.18
C HIS A 115 20.58 1.59 -1.36
N GLY A 116 21.20 0.77 -0.51
CA GLY A 116 22.22 1.22 0.46
C GLY A 116 23.51 1.81 -0.13
N GLU A 117 23.81 1.63 -1.43
CA GLU A 117 25.02 2.21 -2.04
C GLU A 117 24.95 3.73 -2.23
N ASN A 118 23.76 4.25 -2.59
CA ASN A 118 23.58 5.64 -2.98
C ASN A 118 22.41 6.34 -2.25
N GLY A 119 21.67 5.62 -1.40
CA GLY A 119 20.42 6.12 -0.81
C GLY A 119 19.34 6.41 -1.86
N SER A 120 19.46 5.82 -3.05
CA SER A 120 18.50 6.04 -4.12
C SER A 120 17.18 5.33 -3.79
N LEU A 121 16.10 6.09 -3.91
CA LEU A 121 14.74 5.61 -3.66
C LEU A 121 14.04 5.26 -4.97
N CYS A 122 13.30 4.16 -4.96
CA CYS A 122 12.34 3.84 -6.01
C CYS A 122 10.99 3.45 -5.40
N ALA A 123 9.92 3.68 -6.17
CA ALA A 123 8.59 3.24 -5.81
C ALA A 123 8.37 1.82 -6.33
N VAL A 124 7.90 0.93 -5.46
CA VAL A 124 7.53 -0.43 -5.87
C VAL A 124 6.12 -0.40 -6.44
N GLU A 125 6.00 -0.54 -7.75
CA GLU A 125 4.73 -0.56 -8.48
C GLU A 125 4.69 -1.76 -9.44
N ARG A 126 3.59 -2.52 -9.43
CA ARG A 126 3.40 -3.69 -10.32
C ARG A 126 4.54 -4.74 -10.26
N GLY A 127 5.20 -4.85 -9.11
CA GLY A 127 6.31 -5.78 -8.90
C GLY A 127 7.66 -5.30 -9.45
N ALA A 128 7.72 -4.06 -9.94
CA ALA A 128 8.93 -3.41 -10.40
C ALA A 128 9.27 -2.19 -9.53
N CYS A 129 10.56 -1.99 -9.31
CA CYS A 129 11.12 -0.79 -8.70
C CYS A 129 11.17 0.31 -9.77
N THR A 130 10.19 1.20 -9.72
CA THR A 130 10.05 2.33 -10.66
C THR A 130 10.79 3.54 -10.10
N PRO A 131 11.78 4.12 -10.81
CA PRO A 131 12.46 5.33 -10.37
C PRO A 131 11.46 6.46 -10.09
N LEU A 132 11.67 7.22 -9.01
CA LEU A 132 10.76 8.30 -8.61
C LEU A 132 10.60 9.38 -9.68
N ALA A 133 11.66 9.70 -10.44
CA ALA A 133 11.60 10.58 -11.60
C ALA A 133 10.58 10.15 -12.69
N SER A 134 10.29 8.86 -12.77
CA SER A 134 9.34 8.25 -13.72
C SER A 134 7.99 7.88 -13.09
N PHE A 135 7.83 8.09 -11.78
CA PHE A 135 6.64 7.69 -11.05
C PHE A 135 5.47 8.63 -11.36
N THR A 136 4.43 8.09 -12.00
CA THR A 136 3.23 8.84 -12.41
C THR A 136 2.01 8.33 -11.64
N SER A 137 1.99 8.59 -10.32
CA SER A 137 0.73 8.51 -9.58
C SER A 137 -0.18 9.62 -10.09
N THR A 138 -1.05 9.30 -11.03
CA THR A 138 -2.17 10.10 -11.56
C THR A 138 -2.34 11.49 -10.92
N GLY A 139 -1.81 12.53 -11.56
CA GLY A 139 -2.12 13.91 -11.20
C GLY A 139 -0.94 14.86 -11.33
N THR A 140 -0.64 15.30 -12.55
CA THR A 140 -0.16 16.66 -12.89
C THR A 140 0.91 17.32 -11.98
N GLY A 141 1.77 16.54 -11.34
CA GLY A 141 2.92 17.04 -10.58
C GLY A 141 4.09 17.34 -11.50
N ARG A 142 4.85 18.40 -11.20
CA ARG A 142 6.11 18.69 -11.90
C ARG A 142 7.07 17.50 -11.69
N PRO A 143 7.70 16.96 -12.74
CA PRO A 143 8.67 15.88 -12.60
C PRO A 143 9.82 16.31 -11.66
N GLY A 144 10.20 15.44 -10.73
CA GLY A 144 11.32 15.63 -9.80
C GLY A 144 10.98 16.21 -8.41
N LEU A 145 9.88 16.95 -8.23
CA LEU A 145 9.55 17.53 -6.91
C LEU A 145 9.07 16.47 -5.91
N LEU A 146 8.28 15.49 -6.39
CA LEU A 146 7.82 14.36 -5.58
C LEU A 146 8.98 13.50 -5.07
N GLU A 147 10.03 13.34 -5.88
CA GLU A 147 11.21 12.57 -5.49
C GLU A 147 11.93 13.23 -4.32
N GLN A 148 12.18 14.55 -4.41
CA GLN A 148 12.86 15.30 -3.37
C GLN A 148 12.03 15.34 -2.08
N ASP A 149 10.71 15.51 -2.18
CA ASP A 149 9.82 15.49 -1.02
C ASP A 149 9.81 14.12 -0.33
N LEU A 150 9.78 13.01 -1.08
CA LEU A 150 9.81 11.66 -0.52
C LEU A 150 11.18 11.33 0.11
N GLN A 151 12.28 11.74 -0.53
CA GLN A 151 13.62 11.61 0.05
C GLN A 151 13.72 12.37 1.37
N GLN A 152 13.19 13.59 1.42
CA GLN A 152 13.15 14.39 2.64
C GLN A 152 12.28 13.72 3.72
N ASP A 153 11.09 13.22 3.36
CA ASP A 153 10.19 12.53 4.29
C ASP A 153 10.81 11.26 4.87
N VAL A 154 11.58 10.50 4.09
CA VAL A 154 12.39 9.37 4.60
C VAL A 154 13.48 9.88 5.55
N ALA A 155 14.26 10.88 5.16
CA ALA A 155 15.37 11.40 5.96
C ALA A 155 14.95 12.00 7.31
N VAL A 156 13.79 12.65 7.37
CA VAL A 156 13.25 13.23 8.62
C VAL A 156 12.37 12.26 9.41
N GLY A 157 12.27 11.00 8.99
CA GLY A 157 11.52 9.95 9.70
C GLY A 157 10.00 10.08 9.62
N GLN A 158 9.48 10.74 8.58
CA GLN A 158 8.05 10.81 8.29
C GLN A 158 7.51 9.57 7.56
N CYS A 159 8.39 8.73 7.01
CA CYS A 159 8.05 7.41 6.50
C CYS A 159 8.31 6.32 7.55
N GLN A 160 7.46 5.30 7.60
CA GLN A 160 7.64 4.15 8.46
C GLN A 160 8.62 3.17 7.82
N GLN A 161 9.64 2.73 8.56
CA GLN A 161 10.49 1.64 8.12
C GLN A 161 9.74 0.30 8.24
N VAL A 162 9.62 -0.42 7.13
CA VAL A 162 8.93 -1.72 7.04
C VAL A 162 9.90 -2.86 7.29
N SER A 163 11.10 -2.81 6.70
CA SER A 163 12.15 -3.79 6.95
C SER A 163 13.52 -3.23 6.62
N VAL A 164 14.56 -3.83 7.21
CA VAL A 164 15.96 -3.61 6.82
C VAL A 164 16.56 -4.97 6.55
N SER A 165 17.05 -5.21 5.34
CA SER A 165 17.85 -6.40 5.08
C SER A 165 19.24 -6.18 5.69
N SER A 166 19.41 -6.50 6.96
CA SER A 166 20.75 -6.65 7.55
C SER A 166 21.23 -8.05 7.21
N GLN A 167 22.08 -8.18 6.18
CA GLN A 167 22.90 -9.39 6.05
C GLN A 167 23.92 -9.39 7.20
N ARG A 168 23.48 -9.71 8.42
CA ARG A 168 24.37 -10.37 9.38
C ARG A 168 24.28 -11.83 9.00
N ALA A 169 25.28 -12.31 8.27
CA ALA A 169 25.44 -13.71 7.95
C ALA A 169 25.17 -14.55 9.20
N VAL A 170 24.00 -15.19 9.27
CA VAL A 170 23.82 -16.33 10.16
C VAL A 170 24.75 -17.40 9.59
N GLY A 171 25.65 -17.87 10.45
CA GLY A 171 26.79 -18.70 10.09
C GLY A 171 26.44 -19.80 9.08
N ARG A 172 27.32 -19.96 8.11
CA ARG A 172 27.42 -21.13 7.23
C ARG A 172 27.37 -22.40 8.09
N ASP A 173 26.34 -23.20 7.88
CA ASP A 173 26.39 -24.67 7.88
C ASP A 173 25.05 -25.22 7.42
N TRP A 174 24.81 -25.18 6.11
CA TRP A 174 23.96 -26.16 5.45
C TRP A 174 24.65 -26.54 4.14
N ALA A 175 25.36 -27.66 4.18
CA ALA A 175 25.87 -28.31 3.00
C ALA A 175 24.85 -29.34 2.52
N VAL A 176 24.64 -29.33 1.20
CA VAL A 176 24.09 -30.39 0.34
C VAL A 176 22.57 -30.53 0.30
N PHE A 177 21.95 -29.84 -0.66
CA PHE A 177 21.08 -30.50 -1.65
C PHE A 177 21.36 -29.91 -3.04
N ASP A 178 21.85 -30.78 -3.92
CA ASP A 178 22.13 -30.52 -5.33
C ASP A 178 20.80 -30.54 -6.11
N VAL A 179 20.40 -29.40 -6.67
CA VAL A 179 19.38 -29.32 -7.72
C VAL A 179 19.91 -28.41 -8.81
N SER A 180 20.75 -29.00 -9.65
CA SER A 180 21.18 -28.41 -10.91
C SER A 180 20.08 -28.58 -11.98
N LEU A 181 19.85 -27.51 -12.75
CA LEU A 181 19.04 -27.36 -13.98
C LEU A 181 17.58 -26.83 -13.88
N CYS A 182 17.45 -25.51 -13.71
CA CYS A 182 16.55 -24.64 -14.50
C CYS A 182 17.05 -23.19 -14.42
N PRO A 183 16.99 -22.37 -15.50
CA PRO A 183 17.62 -21.05 -15.53
C PRO A 183 16.79 -20.01 -14.75
N PRO A 184 17.38 -19.21 -13.85
CA PRO A 184 16.71 -18.08 -13.23
C PRO A 184 16.88 -16.81 -14.08
N GLN A 185 15.77 -16.29 -14.58
CA GLN A 185 15.57 -14.86 -14.85
C GLN A 185 14.30 -14.56 -14.07
N LEU A 186 14.33 -13.92 -12.91
CA LEU A 186 14.73 -12.54 -12.63
C LEU A 186 14.98 -12.45 -11.11
N TRP A 187 15.87 -11.56 -10.68
CA TRP A 187 16.35 -11.32 -9.31
C TRP A 187 17.59 -12.12 -8.92
N HIS A 188 18.72 -11.65 -9.42
CA HIS A 188 20.01 -11.88 -8.77
C HIS A 188 20.02 -11.15 -7.41
N PRO A 189 20.33 -11.82 -6.28
CA PRO A 189 20.84 -11.13 -5.11
C PRO A 189 22.26 -10.67 -5.46
N SER A 190 22.36 -9.55 -6.16
CA SER A 190 23.62 -8.90 -6.49
C SER A 190 24.18 -8.30 -5.22
N ASN A 191 25.04 -9.04 -4.51
CA ASN A 191 25.98 -8.54 -3.50
C ASN A 191 25.48 -7.28 -2.73
N SER A 192 24.26 -7.35 -2.21
CA SER A 192 23.51 -6.14 -1.88
C SER A 192 23.90 -5.66 -0.49
N THR A 193 24.63 -4.57 -0.44
CA THR A 193 24.56 -3.59 0.64
C THR A 193 23.10 -3.37 1.02
N GLY A 194 22.82 -3.27 2.32
CA GLY A 194 21.46 -3.44 2.88
C GLY A 194 20.37 -2.68 2.12
N ILE A 195 19.29 -3.38 1.78
CA ILE A 195 18.05 -2.84 1.24
C ILE A 195 17.16 -2.43 2.41
N ALA A 196 16.64 -1.20 2.38
CA ALA A 196 15.61 -0.75 3.31
C ALA A 196 14.28 -0.57 2.58
N LEU A 197 13.20 -1.03 3.21
CA LEU A 197 11.84 -0.84 2.73
C LEU A 197 11.13 0.19 3.62
N TRP A 198 10.44 1.13 2.98
CA TRP A 198 9.77 2.24 3.64
C TRP A 198 8.31 2.35 3.18
N ALA A 199 7.41 2.65 4.10
CA ALA A 199 6.01 2.99 3.82
C ALA A 199 5.84 4.50 3.99
N CYS A 200 5.50 5.19 2.90
CA CYS A 200 5.36 6.64 2.87
C CYS A 200 3.92 7.07 2.53
N PRO A 201 3.32 8.00 3.31
CA PRO A 201 1.95 8.43 3.10
C PRO A 201 1.80 9.30 1.84
N LEU A 202 1.17 8.75 0.80
CA LEU A 202 1.04 9.43 -0.50
C LEU A 202 -0.06 10.50 -0.52
N HIS A 203 -1.06 10.43 0.39
CA HIS A 203 -2.15 11.39 0.42
C HIS A 203 -1.72 12.84 0.62
N LYS A 204 -0.55 13.09 1.24
CA LYS A 204 0.00 14.45 1.41
C LYS A 204 0.20 15.15 0.07
N TYR A 205 0.55 14.37 -0.96
CA TYR A 205 0.91 14.88 -2.28
C TYR A 205 -0.27 14.89 -3.25
N LEU A 206 -1.26 14.01 -3.04
CA LEU A 206 -2.43 13.87 -3.92
C LEU A 206 -3.63 14.75 -3.51
N ARG A 207 -3.65 15.29 -2.29
CA ARG A 207 -4.79 16.05 -1.75
C ARG A 207 -4.71 17.55 -2.05
N THR A 208 -4.52 17.92 -3.31
CA THR A 208 -4.41 19.34 -3.73
C THR A 208 -5.51 19.82 -4.67
N HIS A 209 -6.51 18.99 -5.01
CA HIS A 209 -7.54 19.38 -5.99
C HIS A 209 -8.96 19.47 -5.44
N TRP A 210 -9.26 18.92 -4.26
CA TRP A 210 -10.60 19.04 -3.68
C TRP A 210 -10.90 20.45 -3.17
N ALA A 211 -9.93 21.15 -2.58
CA ALA A 211 -10.13 22.52 -2.09
C ALA A 211 -10.59 23.47 -3.21
N LEU A 212 -10.07 23.34 -4.43
CA LEU A 212 -10.49 24.15 -5.58
C LEU A 212 -11.91 23.82 -6.03
N VAL A 213 -12.31 22.55 -5.97
CA VAL A 213 -13.69 22.13 -6.24
C VAL A 213 -14.65 22.71 -5.19
N TRP A 214 -14.29 22.62 -3.91
CA TRP A 214 -15.06 23.23 -2.81
C TRP A 214 -15.18 24.75 -2.96
N MET A 215 -14.09 25.44 -3.33
CA MET A 215 -14.11 26.88 -3.61
C MET A 215 -14.98 27.22 -4.83
N GLY A 216 -14.94 26.40 -5.88
CA GLY A 216 -15.81 26.55 -7.05
C GLY A 216 -17.29 26.38 -6.72
N VAL A 217 -17.64 25.38 -5.90
CA VAL A 217 -19.02 25.16 -5.43
C VAL A 217 -19.48 26.30 -4.53
N LEU A 218 -18.67 26.74 -3.57
CA LEU A 218 -18.98 27.88 -2.70
C LEU A 218 -19.20 29.17 -3.51
N LEU A 219 -18.34 29.44 -4.49
CA LEU A 219 -18.48 30.59 -5.37
C LEU A 219 -19.75 30.50 -6.24
N GLY A 220 -20.07 29.31 -6.76
CA GLY A 220 -21.29 29.05 -7.53
C GLY A 220 -22.56 29.29 -6.72
N VAL A 221 -22.62 28.78 -5.49
CA VAL A 221 -23.74 29.00 -4.57
C VAL A 221 -23.86 30.48 -4.20
N ALA A 222 -22.75 31.16 -3.93
CA ALA A 222 -22.74 32.60 -3.65
C ALA A 222 -23.25 33.43 -4.84
N CYS A 223 -22.83 33.12 -6.07
CA CYS A 223 -23.33 33.76 -7.29
C CYS A 223 -24.83 33.53 -7.48
N LEU A 224 -25.32 32.31 -7.29
CA LEU A 224 -26.76 32.00 -7.36
C LEU A 224 -27.55 32.79 -6.31
N LEU A 225 -27.06 32.86 -5.07
CA LEU A 225 -27.69 33.67 -4.02
C LEU A 225 -27.73 35.15 -4.39
N LEU A 226 -26.65 35.72 -4.92
CA LEU A 226 -26.62 37.11 -5.38
C LEU A 226 -27.62 37.35 -6.52
N LEU A 227 -27.70 36.46 -7.51
CA LEU A 227 -28.69 36.57 -8.59
C LEU A 227 -30.13 36.50 -8.07
N LEU A 228 -30.40 35.63 -7.09
CA LEU A 228 -31.71 35.54 -6.44
C LEU A 228 -32.04 36.79 -5.62
N LEU A 229 -31.04 37.40 -4.96
CA LEU A 229 -31.22 38.65 -4.23
C LEU A 229 -31.50 39.82 -5.17
N MET A 230 -30.74 39.95 -6.26
CA MET A 230 -30.99 40.98 -7.28
C MET A 230 -32.38 40.82 -7.92
N LYS A 231 -32.77 39.60 -8.30
CA LYS A 231 -34.11 39.31 -8.82
C LYS A 231 -35.21 39.61 -7.78
N LYS A 232 -34.95 39.35 -6.50
CA LYS A 232 -35.86 39.66 -5.41
C LYS A 232 -36.03 41.16 -5.24
N GLU A 233 -34.98 41.96 -5.41
CA GLU A 233 -35.04 43.43 -5.33
C GLU A 233 -35.82 44.02 -6.50
N ASP A 234 -35.61 43.54 -7.73
CA ASP A 234 -36.39 43.94 -8.92
C ASP A 234 -37.87 43.56 -8.77
N MET A 235 -38.16 42.34 -8.30
CA MET A 235 -39.54 41.94 -7.98
C MET A 235 -40.13 42.79 -6.85
N LYS A 236 -39.33 43.19 -5.85
CA LYS A 236 -39.79 44.06 -4.76
C LYS A 236 -40.09 45.48 -5.25
N GLY A 237 -39.28 46.02 -6.16
CA GLY A 237 -39.50 47.32 -6.79
C GLY A 237 -40.75 47.32 -7.66
N TRP A 238 -40.92 46.28 -8.47
CA TRP A 238 -42.12 46.08 -9.29
C TRP A 238 -43.39 45.87 -8.44
N LEU A 239 -43.34 45.05 -7.38
CA LEU A 239 -44.47 44.86 -6.44
C LEU A 239 -44.85 46.15 -5.71
N LYS A 240 -43.87 46.99 -5.34
CA LYS A 240 -44.14 48.30 -4.74
C LYS A 240 -44.81 49.25 -5.75
N SER A 241 -44.40 49.21 -7.02
CA SER A 241 -45.01 50.00 -8.10
C SER A 241 -46.46 49.56 -8.39
N LEU A 242 -46.72 48.25 -8.42
CA LEU A 242 -48.08 47.71 -8.59
C LEU A 242 -49.01 48.07 -7.43
N ARG A 243 -48.51 48.03 -6.19
CA ARG A 243 -49.29 48.43 -5.01
C ARG A 243 -49.64 49.93 -5.02
N ALA A 244 -48.77 50.78 -5.55
CA ALA A 244 -49.06 52.21 -5.69
C ALA A 244 -50.12 52.50 -6.76
N GLY A 245 -50.15 51.74 -7.86
CA GLY A 245 -51.14 51.89 -8.93
C GLY A 245 -52.55 51.42 -8.57
N TYR A 246 -52.68 50.44 -7.66
CA TYR A 246 -53.98 49.89 -7.26
C TYR A 246 -54.70 50.70 -6.15
N GLY A 247 -54.05 51.72 -5.57
CA GLY A 247 -54.61 52.55 -4.48
C GLY A 247 -55.34 53.81 -4.93
N SER A 248 -55.42 54.11 -6.23
CA SER A 248 -55.93 55.41 -6.75
C SER A 248 -57.23 55.32 -7.55
N ARG A 249 -58.05 54.27 -7.37
CA ARG A 249 -59.35 54.17 -8.05
C ARG A 249 -60.45 53.77 -7.06
N GLY A 250 -60.90 54.76 -6.31
CA GLY A 250 -61.99 54.66 -5.35
C GLY A 250 -62.51 56.04 -4.99
N GLU A 251 -63.04 56.74 -6.00
CA GLU A 251 -64.10 57.76 -5.86
C GLU A 251 -65.30 57.28 -6.68
#